data_AF-A0A4Y3PL23-F1
#
_entry.id   AF-A0A4Y3PL23-F1
#
_cell.length_a   1.000
_cell.length_b   1.000
_cell.length_c   1.000
_cell.angle_alpha   90.00
_cell.angle_beta   90.00
_cell.angle_gamma   90.00
#
_symmetry.space_group_name_H-M   'P 1'
#
loop_
_entity.id
_entity.type
_entity.pdbx_description
1 polymer ?
#
loop_
_entity_poly.entity_id
_entity_poly.type
_entity_poly.pdbx_seq_one_letter_code
_entity_poly.pdbx_strand_id
1 'polypeptide(L)'
;MKNKKGYLLIFGLLVVVFVILYSTGIIGRSVSIQETQSISANDVINEVEKIKNEVKIGLTMNEIKQLYGSNYTLVNDNGDLENGNDEHWTYRFLGDVNYKPAGPDHMIDEEGMLSGKAGVELFIGWKNEKITLFTITYLGTDKHIHFYSNVNGKIEESVIK
;
A
#
# COMPACT_ATOMS: atom_id res chain seq x y z
N MET A 1 46.94 12.21 44.84
CA MET A 1 45.70 12.99 45.13
C MET A 1 44.91 13.14 43.83
N LYS A 2 43.87 12.34 43.61
CA LYS A 2 43.04 12.42 42.38
C LYS A 2 42.13 13.64 42.45
N ASN A 3 42.13 14.44 41.38
CA ASN A 3 41.41 15.72 41.25
C ASN A 3 39.89 15.53 41.32
N LYS A 4 39.34 15.59 42.54
CA LYS A 4 37.88 15.55 42.80
C LYS A 4 37.11 16.70 42.12
N LYS A 5 37.79 17.78 41.73
CA LYS A 5 37.17 18.95 41.08
C LYS A 5 36.77 18.72 39.61
N GLY A 6 37.43 17.79 38.91
CA GLY A 6 37.09 17.49 37.50
C GLY A 6 35.78 16.73 37.35
N TYR A 7 35.49 15.82 38.28
CA TYR A 7 34.26 15.02 38.26
C TYR A 7 33.00 15.85 38.50
N LEU A 8 33.09 16.89 39.33
CA LEU A 8 31.97 17.80 39.63
C LEU A 8 31.54 18.62 38.40
N LEU A 9 32.50 19.04 37.57
CA LEU A 9 32.22 19.77 36.32
C LEU A 9 31.56 18.88 35.26
N ILE A 10 32.00 17.64 35.13
CA ILE A 10 31.44 16.69 34.16
C ILE A 10 30.02 16.28 34.56
N PHE A 11 29.77 16.08 35.86
CA PHE A 11 28.43 15.74 36.36
C PHE A 11 27.44 16.90 36.18
N GLY A 12 27.88 18.14 36.44
CA GLY A 12 27.06 19.33 36.21
C GLY A 12 26.68 19.50 34.74
N LEU A 13 27.62 19.26 33.83
CA LEU A 13 27.36 19.36 32.39
C LEU A 13 26.38 18.28 31.89
N LEU A 14 26.48 17.05 32.41
CA LEU A 14 25.55 15.96 32.09
C LEU A 14 24.11 16.24 32.57
N VAL A 15 23.95 16.83 33.76
CA VAL A 15 22.61 17.21 34.27
C VAL A 15 21.99 18.31 33.41
N VAL A 16 22.77 19.31 32.97
CA VAL A 16 22.27 20.38 32.09
C VAL A 16 21.85 19.83 30.72
N VAL A 17 22.63 18.92 30.13
CA VAL A 17 22.25 18.25 28.88
C VAL A 17 20.97 17.43 29.05
N PHE A 18 20.83 16.70 30.17
CA PHE A 18 19.62 15.93 30.45
C PHE A 18 18.38 16.83 30.61
N VAL A 19 18.51 17.97 31.30
CA VAL A 19 17.44 18.96 31.46
C VAL A 19 17.03 19.56 30.11
N ILE A 20 18.00 19.88 29.24
CA ILE A 20 17.73 20.40 27.88
C ILE A 20 17.02 19.34 27.03
N LEU A 21 17.45 18.07 27.08
CA LEU A 21 16.81 16.99 26.32
C LEU A 21 15.38 16.68 26.82
N TYR A 22 15.13 16.85 28.12
CA TYR A 22 13.80 16.75 28.71
C TYR A 22 12.91 17.94 28.32
N SER A 23 13.43 19.17 28.42
CA SER A 23 12.66 20.40 28.13
C SER A 23 12.37 20.59 26.63
N THR A 24 13.24 20.08 25.76
CA THR A 24 13.02 20.10 24.30
C THR A 24 12.07 19.00 23.82
N GLY A 25 11.58 18.15 24.72
CA GLY A 25 10.63 17.09 24.39
C GLY A 25 11.18 15.99 23.48
N ILE A 26 12.50 15.95 23.27
CA ILE A 26 13.16 14.93 22.42
C ILE A 26 13.03 13.53 23.05
N ILE A 27 13.08 13.45 24.38
CA ILE A 27 12.92 12.19 25.13
C ILE A 27 11.43 11.83 25.34
N GLY A 28 10.51 12.78 25.14
CA GLY A 28 9.07 12.63 25.37
C GLY A 28 8.20 12.54 24.12
N ARG A 29 8.77 12.70 22.91
CA ARG A 29 8.07 12.31 21.68
C ARG A 29 8.00 10.80 21.67
N SER A 30 6.94 10.26 22.26
CA SER A 30 6.39 8.99 21.81
C SER A 30 6.37 9.05 20.29
N VAL A 31 7.24 8.28 19.65
CA VAL A 31 7.02 7.88 18.27
C VAL A 31 5.60 7.33 18.29
N SER A 32 4.66 8.09 17.73
CA SER A 32 3.35 7.58 17.45
C SER A 32 3.63 6.50 16.41
N ILE A 33 3.83 5.28 16.88
CA ILE A 33 3.60 4.12 16.04
C ILE A 33 2.14 4.31 15.67
N GLN A 34 1.90 4.77 14.44
CA GLN A 34 0.56 4.76 13.89
C GLN A 34 0.13 3.31 14.02
N GLU A 35 -0.78 3.07 14.96
CA GLU A 35 -1.46 1.81 15.08
C GLU A 35 -2.13 1.62 13.73
N THR A 36 -1.59 0.71 12.91
CA THR A 36 -2.13 0.40 11.59
C THR A 36 -3.61 0.15 11.79
N GLN A 37 -4.44 1.07 11.30
CA GLN A 37 -5.87 0.97 11.44
C GLN A 37 -6.27 -0.38 10.83
N SER A 38 -6.69 -1.31 11.67
CA SER A 38 -6.98 -2.68 11.24
C SER A 38 -8.06 -2.61 10.18
N ILE A 39 -7.71 -2.91 8.93
CA ILE A 39 -8.66 -2.91 7.82
C ILE A 39 -9.72 -3.97 8.11
N SER A 40 -10.98 -3.56 8.14
CA SER A 40 -12.10 -4.49 8.32
C SER A 40 -12.25 -5.34 7.06
N ALA A 41 -12.38 -6.66 7.23
CA ALA A 41 -12.62 -7.57 6.11
C ALA A 41 -13.91 -7.20 5.34
N ASN A 42 -14.92 -6.66 6.03
CA ASN A 42 -16.15 -6.19 5.35
C ASN A 42 -15.88 -4.97 4.46
N ASP A 43 -14.98 -4.07 4.86
CA ASP A 43 -14.64 -2.90 4.04
C ASP A 43 -13.89 -3.34 2.78
N VAL A 44 -13.00 -4.32 2.90
CA VAL A 44 -12.32 -4.96 1.76
C VAL A 44 -13.33 -5.55 0.78
N ILE A 45 -14.25 -6.39 1.26
CA ILE A 45 -15.27 -7.01 0.39
C ILE A 45 -16.16 -5.96 -0.27
N ASN A 46 -16.58 -4.93 0.46
CA ASN A 46 -17.40 -3.85 -0.10
C ASN A 46 -16.66 -3.08 -1.21
N GLU A 47 -15.38 -2.76 -1.01
CA GLU A 47 -14.59 -2.06 -2.04
C GLU A 47 -14.34 -2.96 -3.25
N VAL A 48 -14.10 -4.26 -3.07
CA VAL A 48 -13.98 -5.22 -4.18
C VAL A 48 -15.26 -5.28 -5.00
N GLU A 49 -16.43 -5.42 -4.35
CA GLU A 49 -17.72 -5.47 -5.06
C GLU A 49 -18.04 -4.16 -5.76
N LYS A 50 -17.68 -3.02 -5.16
CA LYS A 50 -17.76 -1.72 -5.82
C LYS A 50 -16.90 -1.68 -7.09
N ILE A 51 -15.64 -2.09 -7.02
CA ILE A 51 -14.74 -2.15 -8.17
C ILE A 51 -15.29 -3.09 -9.25
N LYS A 52 -15.76 -4.30 -8.90
CA LYS A 52 -16.38 -5.24 -9.85
C LYS A 52 -17.59 -4.64 -10.56
N ASN A 53 -18.36 -3.78 -9.87
CA ASN A 53 -19.54 -3.13 -10.42
C ASN A 53 -19.22 -1.92 -11.30
N GLU A 54 -18.25 -1.09 -10.91
CA GLU A 54 -17.91 0.16 -11.60
C GLU A 54 -16.90 -0.04 -12.74
N VAL A 55 -15.91 -0.93 -12.56
CA VAL A 55 -14.84 -1.15 -13.55
C VAL A 55 -15.27 -2.18 -14.58
N LYS A 56 -15.25 -1.78 -15.84
CA LYS A 56 -15.60 -2.63 -16.99
C LYS A 56 -14.55 -2.53 -18.09
N ILE A 57 -14.39 -3.61 -18.84
CA ILE A 57 -13.61 -3.62 -20.09
C ILE A 57 -14.14 -2.53 -21.03
N GLY A 58 -13.23 -1.79 -21.65
CA GLY A 58 -13.54 -0.72 -22.58
C GLY A 58 -13.70 0.68 -21.96
N LEU A 59 -13.76 0.80 -20.63
CA LEU A 59 -13.67 2.11 -19.97
C LEU A 59 -12.36 2.80 -20.32
N THR A 60 -12.40 4.12 -20.37
CA THR A 60 -11.25 4.96 -20.70
C THR A 60 -10.43 5.30 -19.46
N MET A 61 -9.17 5.66 -19.69
CA MET A 61 -8.28 6.22 -18.67
C MET A 61 -8.91 7.40 -17.91
N ASN A 62 -9.67 8.25 -18.61
CA ASN A 62 -10.33 9.41 -18.01
C ASN A 62 -11.52 9.00 -17.12
N GLU A 63 -12.32 8.01 -17.54
CA GLU A 63 -13.43 7.50 -16.72
C GLU A 63 -12.92 6.86 -15.43
N ILE A 64 -11.82 6.09 -15.49
CA ILE A 64 -11.19 5.54 -14.28
C ILE A 64 -10.65 6.65 -13.36
N LYS A 65 -10.03 7.69 -13.93
CA LYS A 65 -9.59 8.86 -13.16
C LYS A 65 -10.75 9.62 -12.52
N GLN A 66 -11.93 9.62 -13.13
CA GLN A 66 -13.13 10.21 -12.51
C GLN A 66 -13.64 9.36 -11.34
N LEU A 67 -13.54 8.04 -11.44
CA LEU A 67 -13.97 7.12 -10.38
C LEU A 67 -13.02 7.14 -9.17
N TYR A 68 -11.70 7.11 -9.40
CA TYR A 68 -10.70 6.85 -8.36
C TYR A 68 -9.62 7.94 -8.22
N GLY A 69 -9.70 9.01 -9.00
CA GLY A 69 -8.69 10.06 -9.05
C GLY A 69 -7.41 9.62 -9.77
N SER A 70 -6.35 10.41 -9.62
CA SER A 70 -5.05 10.19 -10.29
C SER A 70 -4.00 9.54 -9.39
N ASN A 71 -4.40 8.93 -8.27
CA ASN A 71 -3.48 8.34 -7.28
C ASN A 71 -3.07 6.90 -7.64
N TYR A 72 -2.88 6.61 -8.93
CA TYR A 72 -2.38 5.31 -9.38
C TYR A 72 -0.85 5.31 -9.39
N THR A 73 -0.29 4.11 -9.31
CA THR A 73 1.11 3.84 -9.62
C THR A 73 1.21 3.37 -11.06
N LEU A 74 2.11 3.98 -11.83
CA LEU A 74 2.47 3.49 -13.16
C LEU A 74 3.36 2.25 -13.00
N VAL A 75 2.94 1.13 -13.57
CA VAL A 75 3.70 -0.13 -13.54
C VAL A 75 4.66 -0.13 -14.71
N ASN A 76 5.96 0.00 -14.41
CA ASN A 76 7.02 0.11 -15.42
C ASN A 76 7.57 -1.25 -15.87
N ASP A 77 7.38 -2.28 -15.04
CA ASP A 77 7.84 -3.64 -15.29
C ASP A 77 6.67 -4.62 -15.09
N ASN A 78 5.97 -4.91 -16.18
CA ASN A 78 4.91 -5.92 -16.19
C ASN A 78 5.44 -7.36 -16.45
N GLY A 79 6.77 -7.56 -16.43
CA GLY A 79 7.39 -8.80 -16.92
C GLY A 79 7.16 -9.05 -18.41
N ASP A 80 7.24 -10.33 -18.82
CA ASP A 80 6.95 -10.81 -20.19
C ASP A 80 5.44 -10.95 -20.48
N LEU A 81 4.57 -10.32 -19.68
CA LEU A 81 3.12 -10.27 -19.93
C LEU A 81 2.84 -9.28 -21.07
N GLU A 82 3.36 -9.58 -22.26
CA GLU A 82 2.99 -8.94 -23.52
C GLU A 82 1.56 -9.37 -23.91
N ASN A 83 0.57 -8.98 -23.11
CA ASN A 83 -0.84 -9.03 -23.51
C ASN A 83 -1.17 -7.95 -24.56
N GLY A 84 -0.15 -7.32 -25.16
CA GLY A 84 -0.26 -6.30 -26.18
C GLY A 84 -0.86 -4.99 -25.66
N ASN A 85 -0.68 -4.70 -24.37
CA ASN A 85 -1.08 -3.45 -23.72
C ASN A 85 0.05 -2.44 -23.77
N ASP A 86 -0.33 -1.17 -23.88
CA ASP A 86 0.59 -0.04 -24.01
C ASP A 86 1.03 0.50 -22.63
N GLU A 87 0.18 0.33 -21.60
CA GLU A 87 0.40 0.88 -20.27
C GLU A 87 -0.31 0.05 -19.20
N HIS A 88 0.20 0.09 -17.96
CA HIS A 88 -0.38 -0.62 -16.82
C HIS A 88 -0.43 0.29 -15.59
N TRP A 89 -1.58 0.30 -14.90
CA TRP A 89 -1.80 1.08 -13.67
C TRP A 89 -2.14 0.17 -12.51
N THR A 90 -1.69 0.56 -11.32
CA THR A 90 -2.11 -0.06 -10.05
C THR A 90 -2.74 0.99 -9.14
N TYR A 91 -3.97 0.73 -8.68
CA TYR A 91 -4.59 1.42 -7.55
C TYR A 91 -4.53 0.54 -6.32
N ARG A 92 -4.22 1.15 -5.17
CA ARG A 92 -4.31 0.49 -3.87
C ARG A 92 -5.36 1.20 -3.04
N PHE A 93 -6.36 0.44 -2.60
CA PHE A 93 -7.43 0.91 -1.73
C PHE A 93 -7.27 0.27 -0.37
N LEU A 94 -7.65 1.01 0.68
CA LEU A 94 -7.67 0.55 2.06
C LEU A 94 -6.28 0.05 2.49
N GLY A 95 -5.48 0.89 3.15
CA GLY A 95 -4.12 0.50 3.53
C GLY A 95 -3.26 1.69 3.91
N ASP A 96 -1.99 1.40 4.16
CA ASP A 96 -1.01 2.44 4.45
C ASP A 96 -0.61 3.14 3.15
N VAL A 97 -0.93 4.43 3.05
CA VAL A 97 -0.62 5.28 1.90
C VAL A 97 0.89 5.45 1.67
N ASN A 98 1.72 5.21 2.69
CA ASN A 98 3.17 5.28 2.60
C ASN A 98 3.82 3.92 2.35
N TYR A 99 3.04 2.85 2.37
CA TYR A 99 3.56 1.52 2.14
C TYR A 99 3.97 1.35 0.67
N LYS A 100 5.14 0.73 0.48
CA LYS A 100 5.67 0.37 -0.82
C LYS A 100 5.98 -1.13 -0.80
N PRO A 101 5.41 -1.91 -1.73
CA PRO A 101 5.77 -3.31 -1.88
C PRO A 101 7.28 -3.46 -2.09
N ALA A 102 7.85 -4.52 -1.53
CA ALA A 102 9.25 -4.86 -1.74
C ALA A 102 9.50 -5.58 -3.08
N GLY A 103 8.46 -6.23 -3.61
CA GLY A 103 8.52 -6.99 -4.86
C GLY A 103 8.35 -6.12 -6.12
N PRO A 104 8.61 -6.69 -7.31
CA PRO A 104 8.31 -6.06 -8.59
C PRO A 104 6.82 -5.70 -8.74
N ASP A 105 6.53 -4.68 -9.55
CA ASP A 105 5.17 -4.17 -9.75
C ASP A 105 4.19 -5.18 -10.36
N HIS A 106 4.69 -6.20 -11.07
CA HIS A 106 3.88 -7.27 -11.67
C HIS A 106 3.57 -8.42 -10.72
N MET A 107 4.16 -8.43 -9.52
CA MET A 107 3.90 -9.47 -8.52
C MET A 107 2.80 -9.04 -7.57
N ILE A 108 1.94 -9.99 -7.20
CA ILE A 108 0.99 -9.79 -6.12
C ILE A 108 1.76 -9.53 -4.84
N ASP A 109 1.42 -8.43 -4.16
CA ASP A 109 1.99 -8.06 -2.88
C ASP A 109 1.40 -8.89 -1.72
N GLU A 110 1.78 -10.16 -1.66
CA GLU A 110 1.31 -11.06 -0.60
C GLU A 110 1.63 -10.55 0.81
N GLU A 111 2.81 -9.93 0.99
CA GLU A 111 3.24 -9.41 2.28
C GLU A 111 2.35 -8.24 2.73
N GLY A 112 2.12 -7.26 1.85
CA GLY A 112 1.25 -6.14 2.16
C GLY A 112 -0.19 -6.57 2.43
N MET A 113 -0.71 -7.52 1.67
CA MET A 113 -2.05 -8.10 1.87
C MET A 113 -2.17 -8.80 3.22
N LEU A 114 -1.26 -9.74 3.52
CA LEU A 114 -1.31 -10.52 4.77
C LEU A 114 -1.01 -9.68 6.02
N SER A 115 -0.23 -8.60 5.88
CA SER A 115 0.07 -7.67 6.97
C SER A 115 -0.97 -6.56 7.14
N GLY A 116 -1.96 -6.47 6.24
CA GLY A 116 -2.97 -5.41 6.25
C GLY A 116 -2.43 -4.03 5.88
N LYS A 117 -1.26 -3.95 5.25
CA LYS A 117 -0.70 -2.71 4.69
C LYS A 117 -1.28 -2.38 3.31
N ALA A 118 -1.78 -3.40 2.61
CA ALA A 118 -2.59 -3.30 1.41
C ALA A 118 -3.89 -4.09 1.62
N GLY A 119 -5.04 -3.49 1.33
CA GLY A 119 -6.35 -4.12 1.50
C GLY A 119 -6.91 -4.64 0.19
N VAL A 120 -6.91 -3.79 -0.84
CA VAL A 120 -7.33 -4.15 -2.20
C VAL A 120 -6.37 -3.54 -3.20
N GLU A 121 -5.92 -4.34 -4.16
CA GLU A 121 -5.11 -3.91 -5.28
C GLU A 121 -5.88 -4.13 -6.58
N LEU A 122 -6.07 -3.05 -7.34
CA LEU A 122 -6.65 -3.07 -8.68
C LEU A 122 -5.54 -2.80 -9.69
N PHE A 123 -5.21 -3.80 -10.48
CA PHE A 123 -4.29 -3.68 -11.60
C PHE A 123 -5.08 -3.55 -12.91
N ILE A 124 -4.70 -2.61 -13.77
CA ILE A 124 -5.39 -2.30 -15.03
C ILE A 124 -4.39 -2.28 -16.17
N GLY A 125 -4.69 -3.03 -17.23
CA GLY A 125 -3.96 -2.99 -18.49
C GLY A 125 -4.71 -2.17 -19.54
N TRP A 126 -3.98 -1.31 -20.22
CA TRP A 126 -4.51 -0.35 -21.17
C TRP A 126 -4.06 -0.65 -22.59
N LYS A 127 -4.97 -0.47 -23.55
CA LYS A 127 -4.64 -0.40 -24.97
C LYS A 127 -5.48 0.66 -25.65
N ASN A 128 -4.85 1.56 -26.41
CA ASN A 128 -5.55 2.69 -27.03
C ASN A 128 -6.44 3.45 -26.01
N GLU A 129 -5.88 3.76 -24.84
CA GLU A 129 -6.53 4.46 -23.72
C GLU A 129 -7.76 3.77 -23.10
N LYS A 130 -8.02 2.49 -23.44
CA LYS A 130 -9.14 1.71 -22.91
C LYS A 130 -8.67 0.48 -22.16
N ILE A 131 -9.44 0.09 -21.15
CA ILE A 131 -9.21 -1.14 -20.37
C ILE A 131 -9.38 -2.35 -21.29
N THR A 132 -8.35 -3.17 -21.39
CA THR A 132 -8.38 -4.51 -22.04
C THR A 132 -8.31 -5.63 -21.02
N LEU A 133 -7.73 -5.37 -19.86
CA LEU A 133 -7.74 -6.27 -18.72
C LEU A 133 -7.73 -5.50 -17.41
N PHE A 134 -8.28 -6.12 -16.38
CA PHE A 134 -8.01 -5.71 -15.01
C PHE A 134 -8.05 -6.92 -14.08
N THR A 135 -7.31 -6.82 -12.97
CA THR A 135 -7.35 -7.81 -11.90
C THR A 135 -7.59 -7.11 -10.56
N ILE A 136 -8.20 -7.83 -9.62
CA ILE A 136 -8.41 -7.38 -8.25
C ILE A 136 -7.82 -8.43 -7.34
N THR A 137 -6.87 -8.02 -6.50
CA THR A 137 -6.25 -8.88 -5.50
C THR A 137 -6.56 -8.34 -4.11
N TYR A 138 -7.01 -9.21 -3.20
CA TYR A 138 -7.45 -8.80 -1.87
C TYR A 138 -7.39 -9.95 -0.87
N LEU A 139 -7.31 -9.61 0.42
CA LEU A 139 -7.43 -10.59 1.50
C LEU A 139 -8.90 -10.86 1.83
N GLY A 140 -9.35 -12.09 1.61
CA GLY A 140 -10.71 -12.53 1.91
C GLY A 140 -10.98 -12.68 3.40
N THR A 141 -12.27 -12.82 3.75
CA THR A 141 -12.71 -13.07 5.14
C THR A 141 -12.22 -14.41 5.69
N ASP A 142 -11.90 -15.35 4.80
CA ASP A 142 -11.27 -16.65 5.08
C ASP A 142 -9.76 -16.55 5.32
N LYS A 143 -9.20 -15.33 5.30
CA LYS A 143 -7.77 -15.02 5.43
C LYS A 143 -6.90 -15.57 4.30
N HIS A 144 -7.53 -15.89 3.17
CA HIS A 144 -6.82 -16.27 1.97
C HIS A 144 -6.71 -15.09 1.01
N ILE A 145 -5.73 -15.13 0.12
CA ILE A 145 -5.64 -14.13 -0.95
C ILE A 145 -6.53 -14.57 -2.10
N HIS A 146 -7.50 -13.71 -2.44
CA HIS A 146 -8.40 -13.90 -3.57
C HIS A 146 -7.91 -13.09 -4.75
N PHE A 147 -8.08 -13.66 -5.94
CA PHE A 147 -7.71 -13.06 -7.19
C PHE A 147 -8.89 -13.13 -8.15
N TYR A 148 -9.30 -11.96 -8.61
CA TYR A 148 -10.28 -11.78 -9.67
C TYR A 148 -9.57 -11.27 -10.90
N SER A 149 -9.88 -11.82 -12.07
CA SER A 149 -9.34 -11.37 -13.35
C SER A 149 -10.47 -11.21 -14.35
N ASN A 150 -10.40 -10.13 -15.13
CA ASN A 150 -11.22 -9.95 -16.32
C ASN A 150 -10.31 -9.54 -17.47
N VAL A 151 -10.12 -10.44 -18.44
CA VAL A 151 -9.29 -10.21 -19.63
C VAL A 151 -10.19 -10.25 -20.85
N ASN A 152 -10.39 -9.10 -21.48
CA ASN A 152 -11.26 -8.95 -22.66
C ASN A 152 -12.66 -9.56 -22.48
N GLY A 153 -13.23 -9.45 -21.28
CA GLY A 153 -14.55 -9.96 -20.92
C GLY A 153 -14.56 -11.40 -20.40
N LYS A 154 -13.43 -12.12 -20.48
CA LYS A 154 -13.29 -13.44 -19.87
C LYS A 154 -12.96 -13.27 -18.38
N ILE A 155 -13.88 -13.71 -17.52
CA ILE A 155 -13.75 -13.62 -16.07
C ILE A 155 -13.18 -14.92 -15.50
N GLU A 156 -12.22 -14.80 -14.60
CA GLU A 156 -11.66 -15.89 -13.81
C GLU A 156 -11.54 -15.44 -12.34
N GLU A 157 -11.87 -16.33 -11.41
CA GLU A 157 -11.69 -16.13 -9.97
C GLU A 157 -10.92 -17.31 -9.38
N SER A 158 -9.98 -17.03 -8.49
CA SER A 158 -9.21 -18.05 -7.78
C SER A 158 -8.84 -17.60 -6.37
N VAL A 159 -8.52 -18.59 -5.53
CA VAL A 159 -7.92 -18.39 -4.21
C VAL A 159 -6.49 -18.90 -4.29
N ILE A 160 -5.52 -18.03 -3.97
CA ILE A 160 -4.10 -18.29 -4.21
C ILE A 160 -3.46 -18.97 -3.00
N LYS A 161 -3.80 -18.56 -1.78
CA LYS A 161 -3.09 -18.98 -0.58
C LYS A 161 -3.93 -18.82 0.66
#